data_AF-A0A8T3PXR4-F1
#
_entry.id   AF-A0A8T3PXR4-F1
#
_cell.length_a   1.000
_cell.length_b   1.000
_cell.length_c   1.000
_cell.angle_alpha   90.00
_cell.angle_beta   90.00
_cell.angle_gamma   90.00
#
_symmetry.space_group_name_H-M   'P 1'
#
loop_
_entity.id
_entity.type
_entity.pdbx_description
1 polymer ?
#
loop_
_entity_poly.entity_id
_entity_poly.type
_entity_poly.pdbx_seq_one_letter_code
_entity_poly.pdbx_strand_id
1 'polypeptide(L)'
;MSGLLNSSEVPILCLSCGRNTTKSIGWIKRHSDFVCACGSVTKLDESHDIKSEIAKVEGLLSAHDPPSKFDIDRLPADILSGIGLIIGWWGYLQFQLGVIIRKAMKLHNDTGRVLTYGPDLKVLCNIIGTLTHSDHWIKDKGIRDDLKKLIKDVRDNSEKRNDYAHGMFGYDEKKNVFIRHLLKTPAHRATPGTEEMTVDTLGEASDQARDLWIRAHGIRGRLRT
;
A
#
# COMPACT_ATOMS: atom_id res chain seq x y z
N MET A 1 -5.16 -12.65 9.28
CA MET A 1 -5.89 -13.95 9.31
C MET A 1 -5.89 -14.64 10.67
N SER A 2 -4.87 -14.49 11.53
CA SER A 2 -4.87 -15.13 12.86
C SER A 2 -6.06 -14.72 13.74
N GLY A 3 -6.58 -13.49 13.60
CA GLY A 3 -7.69 -12.98 14.40
C GLY A 3 -9.01 -13.75 14.24
N LEU A 4 -9.45 -14.00 12.98
CA LEU A 4 -10.74 -14.64 12.68
C LEU A 4 -10.76 -16.12 13.11
N LEU A 5 -9.69 -16.87 12.78
CA LEU A 5 -9.55 -18.25 13.22
C LEU A 5 -9.50 -18.36 14.75
N ASN A 6 -8.78 -17.45 15.41
CA ASN A 6 -8.67 -17.48 16.87
C ASN A 6 -9.97 -17.13 17.59
N SER A 7 -10.93 -16.45 16.92
CA SER A 7 -12.24 -16.12 17.48
C SER A 7 -13.32 -17.17 17.22
N SER A 8 -13.12 -18.10 16.28
CA SER A 8 -14.08 -19.18 16.01
C SER A 8 -14.23 -20.09 17.23
N GLU A 9 -15.47 -20.47 17.54
CA GLU A 9 -15.80 -21.33 18.68
C GLU A 9 -15.87 -22.80 18.30
N VAL A 10 -15.36 -23.66 19.17
CA VAL A 10 -15.40 -25.12 19.05
C VAL A 10 -16.06 -25.69 20.32
N PRO A 11 -17.00 -26.64 20.19
CA PRO A 11 -17.60 -27.32 21.33
C PRO A 11 -16.60 -28.29 21.99
N ILE A 12 -16.61 -28.32 23.31
CA ILE A 12 -15.83 -29.22 24.16
C ILE A 12 -16.82 -30.00 25.02
N LEU A 13 -16.94 -31.29 24.74
CA LEU A 13 -17.78 -32.23 25.49
C LEU A 13 -17.02 -32.79 26.70
N CYS A 14 -17.62 -32.68 27.88
CA CYS A 14 -17.13 -33.36 29.06
C CYS A 14 -17.58 -34.84 29.04
N LEU A 15 -16.62 -35.77 28.95
CA LEU A 15 -16.91 -37.21 28.93
C LEU A 15 -17.45 -37.75 30.27
N SER A 16 -17.22 -37.05 31.38
CA SER A 16 -17.68 -37.49 32.70
C SER A 16 -19.13 -37.12 33.00
N CYS A 17 -19.58 -35.91 32.61
CA CYS A 17 -20.93 -35.43 32.94
C CYS A 17 -21.79 -35.05 31.72
N GLY A 18 -21.29 -35.22 30.51
CA GLY A 18 -22.01 -34.95 29.27
C GLY A 18 -22.27 -33.47 28.97
N ARG A 19 -21.81 -32.55 29.83
CA ARG A 19 -21.97 -31.11 29.56
C ARG A 19 -21.13 -30.70 28.36
N ASN A 20 -21.73 -29.90 27.49
CA ASN A 20 -21.07 -29.29 26.34
C ASN A 20 -20.80 -27.81 26.63
N THR A 21 -19.59 -27.35 26.33
CA THR A 21 -19.18 -25.94 26.51
C THR A 21 -18.46 -25.47 25.26
N THR A 22 -18.57 -24.20 24.89
CA THR A 22 -17.83 -23.65 23.75
C THR A 22 -16.60 -22.87 24.22
N LYS A 23 -15.50 -23.00 23.47
CA LYS A 23 -14.29 -22.19 23.63
C LYS A 23 -13.75 -21.78 22.28
N SER A 24 -13.12 -20.62 22.23
CA SER A 24 -12.47 -20.17 20.99
C SER A 24 -11.23 -21.01 20.68
N ILE A 25 -10.93 -21.20 19.39
CA ILE A 25 -9.71 -21.91 18.95
C ILE A 25 -8.46 -21.25 19.55
N GLY A 26 -8.43 -19.92 19.61
CA GLY A 26 -7.32 -19.19 20.22
C GLY A 26 -7.16 -19.51 21.71
N TRP A 27 -8.26 -19.73 22.44
CA TRP A 27 -8.20 -20.19 23.83
C TRP A 27 -7.68 -21.62 23.92
N ILE A 28 -8.21 -22.53 23.09
CA ILE A 28 -7.82 -23.95 23.06
C ILE A 28 -6.32 -24.10 22.75
N LYS A 29 -5.79 -23.36 21.78
CA LYS A 29 -4.35 -23.41 21.41
C LYS A 29 -3.41 -22.90 22.52
N ARG A 30 -3.93 -22.16 23.53
CA ARG A 30 -3.15 -21.61 24.65
C ARG A 30 -3.23 -22.41 25.94
N HIS A 31 -4.08 -23.45 26.00
CA HIS A 31 -4.29 -24.24 27.21
C HIS A 31 -4.14 -25.73 26.86
N SER A 32 -3.40 -26.47 27.67
CA SER A 32 -3.29 -27.94 27.54
C SER A 32 -4.55 -28.64 28.04
N ASP A 33 -5.23 -28.05 29.03
CA ASP A 33 -6.28 -28.69 29.79
C ASP A 33 -7.55 -27.84 29.87
N PHE A 34 -8.70 -28.52 29.89
CA PHE A 34 -10.00 -27.94 30.19
C PHE A 34 -10.59 -28.60 31.44
N VAL A 35 -10.93 -27.78 32.43
CA VAL A 35 -11.60 -28.24 33.65
C VAL A 35 -13.10 -27.99 33.52
N CYS A 36 -13.89 -29.06 33.50
CA CYS A 36 -15.35 -28.96 33.51
C CYS A 36 -15.85 -28.50 34.89
N ALA A 37 -17.03 -27.89 34.94
CA ALA A 37 -17.69 -27.52 36.19
C ALA A 37 -18.06 -28.73 37.10
N CYS A 38 -18.00 -29.96 36.59
CA CYS A 38 -18.11 -31.18 37.42
C CYS A 38 -16.77 -31.62 38.05
N GLY A 39 -15.67 -30.91 37.75
CA GLY A 39 -14.33 -31.22 38.26
C GLY A 39 -13.49 -32.13 37.36
N SER A 40 -14.05 -32.72 36.30
CA SER A 40 -13.28 -33.54 35.37
C SER A 40 -12.31 -32.69 34.54
N VAL A 41 -11.13 -33.23 34.25
CA VAL A 41 -10.12 -32.59 33.39
C VAL A 41 -10.09 -33.29 32.03
N THR A 42 -10.18 -32.53 30.96
CA THR A 42 -10.00 -32.99 29.57
C THR A 42 -8.69 -32.42 29.03
N LYS A 43 -7.78 -33.29 28.61
CA LYS A 43 -6.56 -32.90 27.88
C LYS A 43 -6.91 -32.54 26.44
N LEU A 44 -6.70 -31.27 26.08
CA LEU A 44 -7.11 -30.69 24.81
C LEU A 44 -6.17 -31.12 23.66
N ASP A 45 -4.90 -31.30 23.97
CA ASP A 45 -3.85 -31.72 23.05
C ASP A 45 -3.87 -33.23 22.74
N GLU A 46 -4.49 -34.04 23.59
CA GLU A 46 -4.67 -35.48 23.37
C GLU A 46 -6.05 -35.82 22.78
N SER A 47 -7.01 -34.89 22.84
CA SER A 47 -8.37 -35.13 22.35
C SER A 47 -8.47 -35.13 20.83
N HIS A 48 -8.73 -36.30 20.24
CA HIS A 48 -8.91 -36.48 18.80
C HIS A 48 -10.10 -35.67 18.27
N ASP A 49 -11.22 -35.64 18.99
CA ASP A 49 -12.45 -34.97 18.55
C ASP A 49 -12.27 -33.45 18.45
N ILE A 50 -11.55 -32.86 19.41
CA ILE A 50 -11.26 -31.42 19.41
C ILE A 50 -10.32 -31.06 18.25
N LYS A 51 -9.31 -31.89 17.99
CA LYS A 51 -8.42 -31.71 16.83
C LYS A 51 -9.18 -31.82 15.51
N SER A 52 -10.11 -32.77 15.39
CA SER A 52 -10.91 -32.95 14.20
C SER A 52 -11.83 -31.75 13.93
N GLU A 53 -12.49 -31.21 14.96
CA GLU A 53 -13.32 -30.01 14.82
C GLU A 53 -12.49 -28.76 14.49
N ILE A 54 -11.30 -28.59 15.09
CA ILE A 54 -10.37 -27.51 14.70
C ILE A 54 -9.97 -27.67 13.23
N ALA A 55 -9.59 -28.86 12.79
CA ALA A 55 -9.21 -29.13 11.41
C ALA A 55 -10.36 -28.90 10.42
N LYS A 56 -11.61 -29.17 10.84
CA LYS A 56 -12.80 -28.89 10.05
C LYS A 56 -13.06 -27.39 9.93
N VAL A 57 -12.93 -26.63 11.01
CA VAL A 57 -13.04 -25.16 10.98
C VAL A 57 -11.90 -24.55 10.14
N GLU A 58 -10.67 -25.04 10.29
CA GLU A 58 -9.53 -24.65 9.47
C GLU A 58 -9.77 -24.97 8.00
N GLY A 59 -10.27 -26.17 7.68
CA GLY A 59 -10.63 -26.59 6.33
C GLY A 59 -11.78 -25.77 5.72
N LEU A 60 -12.79 -25.41 6.50
CA LEU A 60 -13.88 -24.53 6.03
C LEU A 60 -13.39 -23.11 5.76
N LEU A 61 -12.49 -22.59 6.59
CA LEU A 61 -11.88 -21.28 6.37
C LEU A 61 -10.91 -21.30 5.17
N SER A 62 -10.17 -22.39 4.96
CA SER A 62 -9.29 -22.57 3.80
C SER A 62 -10.04 -22.89 2.50
N ALA A 63 -11.18 -23.60 2.55
CA ALA A 63 -12.03 -23.85 1.37
C ALA A 63 -12.86 -22.61 0.98
N HIS A 64 -13.06 -21.69 1.92
CA HIS A 64 -13.60 -20.35 1.68
C HIS A 64 -12.53 -19.29 1.49
N ASP A 65 -11.26 -19.65 1.34
CA ASP A 65 -10.29 -18.75 0.73
C ASP A 65 -10.52 -18.79 -0.79
N PRO A 66 -11.22 -17.80 -1.40
CA PRO A 66 -10.92 -17.52 -2.80
C PRO A 66 -9.40 -17.33 -2.86
N PRO A 67 -8.71 -17.82 -3.91
CA PRO A 67 -7.26 -17.60 -4.06
C PRO A 67 -7.01 -16.14 -3.72
N SER A 68 -6.17 -15.89 -2.72
CA SER A 68 -6.06 -14.57 -2.09
C SER A 68 -6.05 -13.55 -3.22
N LYS A 69 -7.12 -12.76 -3.33
CA LYS A 69 -7.48 -11.99 -4.55
C LYS A 69 -6.43 -10.92 -4.95
N PHE A 70 -5.31 -10.90 -4.25
CA PHE A 70 -4.24 -9.91 -4.27
C PHE A 70 -2.86 -10.59 -4.19
N ASP A 71 -2.72 -11.77 -4.81
CA ASP A 71 -1.41 -12.42 -4.92
C ASP A 71 -0.57 -11.66 -5.97
N ILE A 72 0.15 -10.64 -5.52
CA ILE A 72 1.07 -9.84 -6.34
C ILE A 72 2.09 -10.74 -7.05
N ASP A 73 2.45 -11.88 -6.46
CA ASP A 73 3.42 -12.83 -7.01
C ASP A 73 2.86 -13.58 -8.24
N ARG A 74 1.55 -13.48 -8.51
CA ARG A 74 0.91 -14.02 -9.72
C ARG A 74 0.69 -12.99 -10.82
N LEU A 75 1.04 -11.73 -10.58
CA LEU A 75 0.91 -10.71 -11.61
C LEU A 75 1.90 -10.99 -12.75
N PRO A 76 1.48 -10.82 -14.03
CA PRO A 76 2.40 -10.89 -15.15
C PRO A 76 3.59 -9.94 -14.98
N ALA A 77 4.77 -10.40 -15.39
CA ALA A 77 6.04 -9.68 -15.15
C ALA A 77 6.09 -8.30 -15.84
N ASP A 78 5.44 -8.16 -16.98
CA ASP A 78 5.27 -6.90 -17.71
C ASP A 78 4.40 -5.89 -16.94
N ILE A 79 3.32 -6.34 -16.30
CA ILE A 79 2.49 -5.51 -15.41
C ILE A 79 3.30 -5.05 -14.19
N LEU A 80 4.00 -5.96 -13.53
CA LEU A 80 4.87 -5.63 -12.39
C LEU A 80 5.97 -4.63 -12.79
N SER A 81 6.59 -4.84 -13.95
CA SER A 81 7.59 -3.94 -14.52
C SER A 81 7.00 -2.55 -14.80
N GLY A 82 5.81 -2.49 -15.40
CA GLY A 82 5.11 -1.22 -15.66
C GLY A 82 4.83 -0.42 -14.38
N ILE A 83 4.32 -1.08 -13.34
CA ILE A 83 4.13 -0.46 -12.02
C ILE A 83 5.47 0.01 -11.43
N GLY A 84 6.50 -0.83 -11.51
CA GLY A 84 7.85 -0.51 -11.05
C GLY A 84 8.43 0.74 -11.74
N LEU A 85 8.25 0.87 -13.06
CA LEU A 85 8.67 2.05 -13.82
C LEU A 85 7.95 3.32 -13.36
N ILE A 86 6.63 3.26 -13.17
CA ILE A 86 5.84 4.38 -12.66
C ILE A 86 6.40 4.83 -11.30
N ILE A 87 6.55 3.90 -10.35
CA ILE A 87 7.07 4.20 -9.01
C ILE A 87 8.49 4.76 -9.09
N GLY A 88 9.34 4.19 -9.96
CA GLY A 88 10.70 4.65 -10.20
C GLY A 88 10.75 6.11 -10.65
N TRP A 89 9.95 6.49 -11.66
CA TRP A 89 9.90 7.87 -12.14
C TRP A 89 9.41 8.85 -11.09
N TRP A 90 8.40 8.47 -10.29
CA TRP A 90 7.96 9.29 -9.16
C TRP A 90 9.03 9.44 -8.08
N GLY A 91 9.82 8.39 -7.81
CA GLY A 91 10.98 8.47 -6.92
C GLY A 91 12.06 9.42 -7.45
N TYR A 92 12.38 9.34 -8.74
CA TYR A 92 13.31 10.28 -9.39
C TYR A 92 12.80 11.71 -9.35
N LEU A 93 11.51 11.93 -9.60
CA LEU A 93 10.87 13.24 -9.50
C LEU A 93 10.98 13.80 -8.07
N GLN A 94 10.61 13.02 -7.04
CA GLN A 94 10.74 13.42 -5.64
C GLN A 94 12.18 13.84 -5.31
N PHE A 95 13.17 13.06 -5.77
CA PHE A 95 14.57 13.42 -5.63
C PHE A 95 14.92 14.75 -6.32
N GLN A 96 14.47 14.99 -7.56
CA GLN A 96 14.74 16.25 -8.26
C GLN A 96 14.08 17.45 -7.57
N LEU A 97 12.86 17.31 -7.02
CA LEU A 97 12.22 18.36 -6.23
C LEU A 97 13.07 18.72 -5.01
N GLY A 98 13.63 17.71 -4.32
CA GLY A 98 14.60 17.94 -3.25
C GLY A 98 15.84 18.70 -3.72
N VAL A 99 16.41 18.35 -4.89
CA VAL A 99 17.57 19.08 -5.46
C VAL A 99 17.21 20.54 -5.76
N ILE A 100 16.03 20.80 -6.33
CA ILE A 100 15.53 22.15 -6.63
C ILE A 100 15.48 23.00 -5.37
N ILE A 101 14.91 22.47 -4.28
CA ILE A 101 14.84 23.18 -2.98
C ILE A 101 16.25 23.54 -2.49
N ARG A 102 17.17 22.56 -2.48
CA ARG A 102 18.55 22.80 -2.03
C ARG A 102 19.27 23.88 -2.83
N LYS A 103 19.13 23.84 -4.16
CA LYS A 103 19.73 24.84 -5.05
C LYS A 103 19.13 26.22 -4.85
N ALA A 104 17.80 26.33 -4.80
CA ALA A 104 17.11 27.61 -4.58
C ALA A 104 17.48 28.24 -3.23
N MET A 105 17.71 27.43 -2.20
CA MET A 105 18.12 27.87 -0.87
C MET A 105 19.65 27.98 -0.70
N LYS A 106 20.44 27.66 -1.74
CA LYS A 106 21.92 27.62 -1.70
C LYS A 106 22.49 26.79 -0.54
N LEU A 107 21.84 25.68 -0.24
CA LEU A 107 22.29 24.76 0.81
C LEU A 107 23.43 23.89 0.31
N HIS A 108 24.39 23.60 1.20
CA HIS A 108 25.38 22.55 0.95
C HIS A 108 24.67 21.21 0.68
N ASN A 109 25.23 20.39 -0.21
CA ASN A 109 24.56 19.17 -0.68
C ASN A 109 24.17 18.22 0.46
N ASP A 110 25.08 17.99 1.43
CA ASP A 110 24.84 17.04 2.52
C ASP A 110 23.78 17.56 3.49
N THR A 111 23.93 18.81 3.95
CA THR A 111 22.96 19.47 4.84
C THR A 111 21.59 19.53 4.20
N GLY A 112 21.53 19.99 2.94
CA GLY A 112 20.29 20.06 2.21
C GLY A 112 19.67 18.68 1.99
N ARG A 113 20.46 17.63 1.76
CA ARG A 113 19.95 16.26 1.56
C ARG A 113 19.25 15.79 2.81
N VAL A 114 19.85 16.00 3.99
CA VAL A 114 19.22 15.66 5.27
C VAL A 114 17.87 16.40 5.44
N LEU A 115 17.80 17.68 5.05
CA LEU A 115 16.58 18.48 5.18
C LEU A 115 15.49 18.13 4.16
N THR A 116 15.84 17.48 3.04
CA THR A 116 14.91 17.19 1.94
C THR A 116 14.65 15.70 1.75
N TYR A 117 15.25 14.85 2.57
CA TYR A 117 15.06 13.39 2.54
C TYR A 117 13.93 12.97 3.48
N GLY A 118 12.95 12.23 2.95
CA GLY A 118 11.81 11.73 3.73
C GLY A 118 10.48 12.46 3.52
N PRO A 119 10.43 13.81 3.33
CA PRO A 119 9.16 14.48 3.05
C PRO A 119 8.46 13.90 1.83
N ASP A 120 7.14 13.80 1.92
CA ASP A 120 6.30 13.42 0.79
C ASP A 120 6.30 14.50 -0.31
N LEU A 121 5.77 14.14 -1.48
CA LEU A 121 5.68 15.03 -2.64
C LEU A 121 4.91 16.33 -2.33
N LYS A 122 3.86 16.26 -1.51
CA LYS A 122 3.02 17.42 -1.19
C LYS A 122 3.80 18.44 -0.37
N VAL A 123 4.57 17.99 0.61
CA VAL A 123 5.45 18.83 1.42
C VAL A 123 6.53 19.48 0.53
N LEU A 124 7.19 18.71 -0.33
CA LEU A 124 8.19 19.26 -1.27
C LEU A 124 7.58 20.31 -2.21
N CYS A 125 6.39 20.04 -2.77
CA CYS A 125 5.66 21.01 -3.60
C CYS A 125 5.28 22.28 -2.83
N ASN A 126 4.91 22.17 -1.54
CA ASN A 126 4.62 23.33 -0.71
C ASN A 126 5.86 24.20 -0.50
N ILE A 127 7.01 23.59 -0.17
CA ILE A 127 8.28 24.32 0.00
C ILE A 127 8.63 25.05 -1.30
N ILE A 128 8.60 24.36 -2.44
CA ILE A 128 8.87 24.99 -3.75
C ILE A 128 7.88 26.11 -4.03
N GLY A 129 6.59 25.92 -3.74
CA GLY A 129 5.57 26.96 -3.85
C GLY A 129 6.00 28.23 -3.11
N THR A 130 6.34 28.11 -1.83
CA THR A 130 6.85 29.23 -1.01
C THR A 130 8.07 29.90 -1.63
N LEU A 131 9.06 29.12 -2.11
CA LEU A 131 10.26 29.67 -2.76
C LEU A 131 9.93 30.45 -4.04
N THR A 132 8.86 30.09 -4.77
CA THR A 132 8.44 30.79 -5.99
C THR A 132 7.60 32.05 -5.76
N HIS A 133 7.25 32.38 -4.52
CA HIS A 133 6.52 33.61 -4.19
C HIS A 133 7.44 34.83 -4.03
N SER A 134 8.75 34.63 -3.89
CA SER A 134 9.73 35.69 -3.69
C SER A 134 10.88 35.58 -4.69
N ASP A 135 11.38 36.72 -5.15
CA ASP A 135 12.59 36.83 -5.96
C ASP A 135 13.88 36.66 -5.15
N HIS A 136 13.79 36.71 -3.82
CA HIS A 136 14.90 36.49 -2.90
C HIS A 136 15.55 35.11 -3.12
N TRP A 137 14.73 34.07 -3.25
CA TRP A 137 15.18 32.69 -3.42
C TRP A 137 15.48 32.36 -4.88
N ILE A 138 14.60 32.78 -5.79
CA ILE A 138 14.70 32.47 -7.22
C ILE A 138 14.50 33.77 -7.97
N LYS A 139 15.57 34.42 -8.43
CA LYS A 139 15.49 35.73 -9.09
C LYS A 139 14.78 35.70 -10.45
N ASP A 140 14.96 34.63 -11.21
CA ASP A 140 14.39 34.47 -12.56
C ASP A 140 12.89 34.19 -12.50
N LYS A 141 12.08 35.10 -13.07
CA LYS A 141 10.61 34.97 -13.12
C LYS A 141 10.15 33.76 -13.93
N GLY A 142 10.79 33.48 -15.06
CA GLY A 142 10.43 32.34 -15.91
C GLY A 142 10.64 31.01 -15.19
N ILE A 143 11.72 30.88 -14.42
CA ILE A 143 11.95 29.71 -13.56
C ILE A 143 10.85 29.59 -12.49
N ARG A 144 10.46 30.71 -11.85
CA ARG A 144 9.38 30.68 -10.84
C ARG A 144 8.05 30.23 -11.45
N ASP A 145 7.70 30.73 -12.64
CA ASP A 145 6.44 30.39 -13.31
C ASP A 145 6.42 28.93 -13.79
N ASP A 146 7.55 28.42 -14.29
CA ASP A 146 7.68 27.00 -14.67
C ASP A 146 7.59 26.07 -13.46
N LEU A 147 8.20 26.46 -12.32
CA LEU A 147 8.06 25.71 -11.07
C LEU A 147 6.62 25.68 -10.57
N LYS A 148 5.90 26.81 -10.63
CA LYS A 148 4.47 26.86 -10.24
C LYS A 148 3.62 25.92 -11.10
N LYS A 149 3.86 25.87 -12.41
CA LYS A 149 3.20 24.91 -13.31
C LYS A 149 3.55 23.48 -12.93
N LEU A 150 4.84 23.19 -12.76
CA LEU A 150 5.31 21.86 -12.38
C LEU A 150 4.66 21.39 -11.07
N ILE A 151 4.71 22.17 -9.98
CA ILE A 151 4.16 21.74 -8.70
C ILE A 151 2.63 21.55 -8.74
N LYS A 152 1.93 22.32 -9.59
CA LYS A 152 0.51 22.10 -9.83
C LYS A 152 0.28 20.73 -10.46
N ASP A 153 0.98 20.44 -11.56
CA ASP A 153 0.83 19.17 -12.28
C ASP A 153 1.24 17.96 -11.42
N VAL A 154 2.30 18.11 -10.61
CA VAL A 154 2.74 17.09 -9.65
C VAL A 154 1.67 16.82 -8.59
N ARG A 155 1.07 17.86 -8.02
CA ARG A 155 -0.02 17.69 -7.03
C ARG A 155 -1.23 17.03 -7.65
N ASP A 156 -1.65 17.48 -8.83
CA ASP A 156 -2.81 16.96 -9.55
C ASP A 156 -2.66 15.47 -9.90
N ASN A 157 -1.42 14.96 -10.02
CA ASN A 157 -1.14 13.55 -10.31
C ASN A 157 -0.62 12.73 -9.12
N SER A 158 -0.37 13.35 -7.95
CA SER A 158 0.21 12.67 -6.79
C SER A 158 -0.67 11.56 -6.21
N GLU A 159 -2.00 11.70 -6.31
CA GLU A 159 -2.94 10.65 -5.90
C GLU A 159 -2.82 9.41 -6.78
N LYS A 160 -2.65 9.58 -8.10
CA LYS A 160 -2.43 8.44 -9.01
C LYS A 160 -1.19 7.65 -8.62
N ARG A 161 -0.10 8.33 -8.23
CA ARG A 161 1.12 7.68 -7.69
C ARG A 161 0.80 6.83 -6.47
N ASN A 162 0.00 7.34 -5.54
CA ASN A 162 -0.35 6.60 -4.33
C ASN A 162 -1.17 5.35 -4.66
N ASP A 163 -2.04 5.42 -5.66
CA ASP A 163 -2.74 4.23 -6.14
C ASP A 163 -1.77 3.18 -6.70
N TYR A 164 -0.72 3.57 -7.42
CA TYR A 164 0.26 2.60 -7.93
C TYR A 164 1.16 2.04 -6.82
N ALA A 165 1.51 2.84 -5.81
CA ALA A 165 2.42 2.43 -4.75
C ALA A 165 1.75 1.64 -3.62
N HIS A 166 0.47 1.92 -3.35
CA HIS A 166 -0.26 1.41 -2.19
C HIS A 166 -1.66 0.90 -2.52
N GLY A 167 -2.05 0.90 -3.80
CA GLY A 167 -3.36 0.43 -4.23
C GLY A 167 -3.52 -1.08 -4.09
N MET A 168 -4.77 -1.51 -4.19
CA MET A 168 -5.11 -2.91 -4.25
C MET A 168 -5.30 -3.32 -5.70
N PHE A 169 -4.74 -4.47 -6.05
CA PHE A 169 -4.66 -4.92 -7.42
C PHE A 169 -5.12 -6.36 -7.58
N GLY A 170 -5.97 -6.60 -8.57
CA GLY A 170 -6.38 -7.93 -9.01
C GLY A 170 -5.93 -8.18 -10.44
N TYR A 171 -6.06 -9.44 -10.85
CA TYR A 171 -5.85 -9.85 -12.24
C TYR A 171 -7.05 -10.66 -12.72
N ASP A 172 -7.64 -10.27 -13.84
CA ASP A 172 -8.66 -11.07 -14.51
C ASP A 172 -7.99 -11.89 -15.60
N GLU A 173 -7.74 -13.18 -15.31
CA GLU A 173 -7.11 -14.12 -16.23
C GLU A 173 -7.89 -14.30 -17.53
N LYS A 174 -9.23 -14.17 -17.51
CA LYS A 174 -10.07 -14.38 -18.70
C LYS A 174 -9.95 -13.24 -19.68
N LYS A 175 -9.89 -12.02 -19.16
CA LYS A 175 -9.73 -10.80 -19.96
C LYS A 175 -8.27 -10.45 -20.20
N ASN A 176 -7.35 -11.06 -19.47
CA ASN A 176 -5.92 -10.73 -19.46
C ASN A 176 -5.71 -9.24 -19.13
N VAL A 177 -6.47 -8.73 -18.15
CA VAL A 177 -6.39 -7.33 -17.69
C VAL A 177 -6.07 -7.24 -16.21
N PHE A 178 -5.27 -6.23 -15.89
CA PHE A 178 -4.99 -5.84 -14.52
C PHE A 178 -6.15 -5.01 -14.00
N ILE A 179 -6.65 -5.31 -12.80
CA ILE A 179 -7.74 -4.55 -12.18
C ILE A 179 -7.18 -3.76 -11.02
N ARG A 180 -7.24 -2.44 -11.11
CA ARG A 180 -6.95 -1.54 -10.00
C ARG A 180 -8.23 -1.28 -9.21
N HIS A 181 -8.19 -1.55 -7.90
CA HIS A 181 -9.28 -1.22 -7.00
C HIS A 181 -9.10 0.19 -6.44
N LEU A 182 -10.06 1.07 -6.74
CA LEU A 182 -10.08 2.46 -6.32
C LEU A 182 -10.79 2.57 -4.98
N LEU A 183 -10.08 2.94 -3.91
CA LEU A 183 -10.64 3.09 -2.54
C LEU A 183 -10.84 4.56 -2.11
N LYS A 184 -10.86 5.47 -3.09
CA LYS A 184 -10.72 6.92 -2.89
C LYS A 184 -11.89 7.60 -2.17
N THR A 185 -13.12 7.14 -2.36
CA THR A 185 -14.32 7.80 -1.80
C THR A 185 -14.92 6.98 -0.65
N PRO A 186 -15.67 7.59 0.27
CA PRO A 186 -16.43 6.83 1.28
C PRO A 186 -17.33 5.75 0.65
N ALA A 187 -17.92 6.02 -0.51
CA ALA A 187 -18.69 5.05 -1.27
C ALA A 187 -17.83 3.86 -1.75
N HIS A 188 -16.58 4.12 -2.17
CA HIS A 188 -15.64 3.07 -2.56
C HIS A 188 -15.14 2.21 -1.39
N ARG A 189 -15.32 2.65 -0.14
CA ARG A 189 -14.97 1.81 1.03
C ARG A 189 -15.95 0.66 1.23
N ALA A 190 -17.21 0.84 0.82
CA ALA A 190 -18.22 -0.21 0.86
C ALA A 190 -18.14 -1.11 -0.38
N THR A 191 -17.97 -0.51 -1.56
CA THR A 191 -17.80 -1.23 -2.84
C THR A 191 -16.70 -0.54 -3.64
N PRO A 192 -15.47 -1.08 -3.65
CA PRO A 192 -14.36 -0.48 -4.37
C PRO A 192 -14.69 -0.29 -5.84
N GLY A 193 -14.46 0.92 -6.38
CA GLY A 193 -14.47 1.09 -7.82
C GLY A 193 -13.37 0.24 -8.44
N THR A 194 -13.54 -0.16 -9.69
CA THR A 194 -12.52 -0.93 -10.42
C THR A 194 -12.15 -0.22 -11.71
N GLU A 195 -10.88 -0.25 -12.04
CA GLU A 195 -10.35 0.27 -13.30
C GLU A 195 -9.50 -0.82 -13.95
N GLU A 196 -9.88 -1.20 -15.16
CA GLU A 196 -9.11 -2.12 -15.98
C GLU A 196 -7.90 -1.39 -16.56
N MET A 197 -6.76 -2.05 -16.51
CA MET A 197 -5.47 -1.53 -16.89
C MET A 197 -4.79 -2.56 -17.80
N THR A 198 -4.17 -2.06 -18.86
CA THR A 198 -3.32 -2.81 -19.78
C THR A 198 -1.87 -2.36 -19.65
N VAL A 199 -0.96 -3.11 -20.25
CA VAL A 199 0.46 -2.71 -20.38
C VAL A 199 0.58 -1.33 -21.02
N ASP A 200 -0.23 -1.03 -22.04
CA ASP A 200 -0.23 0.27 -22.71
C ASP A 200 -0.63 1.40 -21.77
N THR A 201 -1.72 1.23 -20.99
CA THR A 201 -2.15 2.24 -20.01
C THR A 201 -1.13 2.45 -18.87
N LEU A 202 -0.37 1.40 -18.50
CA LEU A 202 0.76 1.53 -17.57
C LEU A 202 1.92 2.30 -18.22
N GLY A 203 2.18 2.06 -19.50
CA GLY A 203 3.14 2.81 -20.31
C GLY A 203 2.82 4.31 -20.32
N GLU A 204 1.57 4.67 -20.62
CA GLU A 204 1.11 6.06 -20.61
C GLU A 204 1.28 6.72 -19.23
N ALA A 205 0.92 6.01 -18.16
CA ALA A 205 1.10 6.50 -16.79
C ALA A 205 2.59 6.67 -16.42
N SER A 206 3.45 5.76 -16.90
CA SER A 206 4.90 5.85 -16.74
C SER A 206 5.47 7.07 -17.47
N ASP A 207 5.06 7.30 -18.72
CA ASP A 207 5.50 8.43 -19.52
C ASP A 207 5.07 9.77 -18.91
N GLN A 208 3.84 9.86 -18.39
CA GLN A 208 3.40 11.04 -17.64
C GLN A 208 4.30 11.34 -16.43
N ALA A 209 4.68 10.32 -15.66
CA ALA A 209 5.59 10.50 -14.52
C ALA A 209 7.00 10.90 -14.98
N ARG A 210 7.48 10.30 -16.08
CA ARG A 210 8.77 10.61 -16.70
C ARG A 210 8.81 12.06 -17.21
N ASP A 211 7.76 12.55 -17.84
CA ASP A 211 7.69 13.92 -18.36
C ASP A 211 7.77 14.96 -17.24
N LEU A 212 7.11 14.71 -16.11
CA LEU A 212 7.24 15.54 -14.91
C LEU A 212 8.68 15.56 -14.40
N TRP A 213 9.34 14.41 -14.38
CA TRP A 213 10.75 14.31 -14.01
C TRP A 213 11.68 15.06 -14.99
N ILE A 214 11.49 14.91 -16.31
CA ILE A 214 12.27 15.63 -17.35
C ILE A 214 12.14 17.13 -17.15
N ARG A 215 10.91 17.63 -16.93
CA ARG A 215 10.66 19.05 -16.65
C ARG A 215 11.37 19.50 -15.38
N ALA A 216 11.27 18.74 -14.29
CA ALA A 216 11.97 19.04 -13.04
C ALA A 216 13.50 19.10 -13.25
N HIS A 217 14.05 18.13 -13.99
CA HIS A 217 15.47 18.06 -14.32
C HIS A 217 15.94 19.26 -15.16
N GLY A 218 15.15 19.65 -16.17
CA GLY A 218 15.42 20.82 -17.00
C GLY A 218 15.41 22.12 -16.18
N ILE A 219 14.39 22.31 -15.33
CA ILE A 219 14.30 23.47 -14.45
C ILE A 219 15.50 23.54 -13.50
N ARG A 220 15.90 22.41 -12.90
CA ARG A 220 17.08 22.30 -12.05
C ARG A 220 18.37 22.71 -12.75
N GLY A 221 18.50 22.45 -14.05
CA GLY A 221 19.66 22.86 -14.85
C GLY A 221 19.78 24.39 -14.98
N ARG A 222 18.65 25.10 -14.94
CA ARG A 222 18.60 26.57 -15.06
C ARG A 222 18.80 27.30 -13.73
N LEU A 223 18.62 26.61 -12.60
CA LEU A 223 18.94 27.15 -11.27
C LEU A 223 20.45 27.27 -11.13
N ARG A 224 20.95 28.49 -11.30
CA ARG A 224 22.36 28.86 -11.04
C ARG A 224 22.64 28.68 -9.55
N THR A 225 23.76 28.02 -9.23
CA THR A 225 24.36 27.99 -7.88
C THR A 225 25.02 29.33 -7.57
#